data_AF-A0A9E4H0D3-F1
#
_entry.id   AF-A0A9E4H0D3-F1
#
_cell.length_a   1.000
_cell.length_b   1.000
_cell.length_c   1.000
_cell.angle_alpha   90.00
_cell.angle_beta   90.00
_cell.angle_gamma   90.00
#
_symmetry.space_group_name_H-M   'P 1'
#
loop_
_entity.id
_entity.type
_entity.pdbx_description
1 polymer ?
#
loop_
_entity_poly.entity_id
_entity_poly.type
_entity_poly.pdbx_seq_one_letter_code
_entity_poly.pdbx_strand_id
1 'polypeptide(L)'
;MNFLKAILLACLLAPALASGQNPHGDELKIDCRDCHHSGGWDIRLDQMTFDHDKATGFELEGQHKNISCTDCHDDLSFKGAEMDCFSCHEDVHQQTVGNDCNRCHDSNSWLVFDIPELHEQNGFPLQGTHRIISCNDCHTGGNPLAFQPI
;
A
#
# COMPACT_ATOMS: atom_id res chain seq x y z
N MET A 1 36.57 -20.54 -57.55
CA MET A 1 36.38 -19.09 -57.48
C MET A 1 35.05 -18.79 -56.79
N ASN A 2 35.13 -18.42 -55.51
CA ASN A 2 34.22 -17.57 -54.73
C ASN A 2 32.68 -17.80 -54.74
N PHE A 3 32.18 -18.88 -54.12
CA PHE A 3 30.77 -18.90 -53.64
C PHE A 3 30.61 -19.12 -52.12
N LEU A 4 31.67 -19.50 -51.39
CA LEU A 4 31.59 -19.67 -49.92
C LEU A 4 31.88 -18.40 -49.09
N LYS A 5 32.22 -17.27 -49.72
CA LYS A 5 32.56 -16.02 -49.00
C LYS A 5 31.38 -15.07 -48.76
N ALA A 6 30.18 -15.38 -49.23
CA ALA A 6 29.03 -14.48 -49.14
C ALA A 6 28.18 -14.63 -47.86
N ILE A 7 28.42 -15.65 -47.03
CA ILE A 7 27.60 -15.91 -45.82
C ILE A 7 28.20 -15.26 -44.56
N LEU A 8 29.44 -14.79 -44.61
CA LEU A 8 30.16 -14.27 -43.43
C LEU A 8 30.06 -12.75 -43.22
N LEU A 9 29.27 -12.03 -44.01
CA LEU A 9 29.26 -10.57 -44.00
C LEU A 9 27.87 -9.92 -43.86
N ALA A 10 26.93 -10.59 -43.18
CA ALA A 10 25.61 -10.02 -42.89
C ALA A 10 25.27 -9.93 -41.38
N CYS A 11 26.20 -10.29 -40.48
CA CYS A 11 25.97 -10.29 -39.03
C CYS A 11 26.61 -9.12 -38.26
N LEU A 12 27.22 -8.13 -38.92
CA LEU A 12 28.00 -7.07 -38.23
C LEU A 12 27.39 -5.66 -38.28
N LEU A 13 26.15 -5.48 -38.74
CA LEU A 13 25.52 -4.15 -38.88
C LEU A 13 24.05 -4.11 -38.44
N ALA A 14 23.63 -4.96 -37.52
CA ALA A 14 22.47 -4.63 -36.70
C ALA A 14 23.01 -3.85 -35.50
N PRO A 15 22.84 -2.52 -35.39
CA PRO A 15 22.93 -1.92 -34.07
C PRO A 15 21.89 -2.69 -33.25
N ALA A 16 22.34 -3.37 -32.20
CA ALA A 16 21.42 -3.81 -31.17
C ALA A 16 20.80 -2.52 -30.64
N LEU A 17 19.62 -2.17 -31.18
CA LEU A 17 18.69 -1.26 -30.56
C LEU A 17 18.21 -2.00 -29.30
N ALA A 18 19.10 -2.10 -28.31
CA ALA A 18 18.68 -2.23 -26.93
C ALA A 18 18.05 -0.88 -26.60
N SER A 19 16.81 -0.69 -27.07
CA SER A 19 15.95 0.34 -26.53
C SER A 19 15.89 0.03 -25.04
N GLY A 20 16.42 0.94 -24.21
CA GLY A 20 16.25 0.82 -22.77
C GLY A 20 14.74 0.71 -22.54
N GLN A 21 14.28 -0.47 -22.13
CA GLN A 21 12.87 -0.66 -21.86
C GLN A 21 12.58 0.15 -20.60
N ASN A 22 11.71 1.17 -20.71
CA ASN A 22 11.20 1.86 -19.55
C ASN A 22 10.37 0.84 -18.76
N PRO A 23 10.79 0.42 -17.55
CA PRO A 23 10.05 -0.56 -16.77
C PRO A 23 8.67 -0.04 -16.35
N HIS A 24 8.46 1.28 -16.43
CA HIS A 24 7.20 1.93 -16.10
C HIS A 24 6.21 2.00 -17.28
N GLY A 25 6.59 1.49 -18.45
CA GLY A 25 5.80 1.57 -19.67
C GLY A 25 5.73 2.98 -20.25
N ASP A 26 4.88 3.15 -21.27
CA ASP A 26 4.80 4.41 -22.03
C ASP A 26 3.79 5.41 -21.44
N GLU A 27 2.95 4.99 -20.49
CA GLU A 27 1.85 5.80 -19.97
C GLU A 27 2.26 6.69 -18.80
N LEU A 28 3.26 6.30 -18.00
CA LEU A 28 3.75 7.13 -16.91
C LEU A 28 4.47 8.37 -17.45
N LYS A 29 3.83 9.54 -17.33
CA LYS A 29 4.38 10.84 -17.78
C LYS A 29 4.94 11.65 -16.62
N ILE A 30 5.99 11.14 -15.99
CA ILE A 30 6.71 11.78 -14.86
C ILE A 30 8.20 11.93 -15.24
N ASP A 31 8.89 12.95 -14.74
CA ASP A 31 10.33 13.08 -14.95
C ASP A 31 11.04 11.95 -14.20
N CYS A 32 11.94 11.23 -14.88
CA CYS A 32 12.71 10.14 -14.27
C CYS A 32 13.41 10.58 -12.97
N ARG A 33 13.81 11.85 -12.89
CA ARG A 33 14.52 12.44 -11.75
C ARG A 33 13.64 12.69 -10.53
N ASP A 34 12.32 12.64 -10.68
CA ASP A 34 11.42 12.79 -9.54
C ASP A 34 11.55 11.60 -8.58
N CYS A 35 11.86 10.42 -9.12
CA CYS A 35 12.03 9.17 -8.36
C CYS A 35 13.49 8.69 -8.31
N HIS A 36 14.24 8.84 -9.40
CA HIS A 36 15.61 8.33 -9.53
C HIS A 36 16.67 9.43 -9.41
N HIS A 37 17.92 9.02 -9.14
CA HIS A 37 19.05 9.94 -9.06
C HIS A 37 20.02 9.76 -10.23
N SER A 38 20.89 10.74 -10.48
CA SER A 38 21.81 10.71 -11.63
C SER A 38 22.87 9.60 -11.59
N GLY A 39 23.02 8.93 -10.44
CA GLY A 39 24.00 7.87 -10.22
C GLY A 39 23.44 6.45 -10.36
N GLY A 40 22.12 6.28 -10.51
CA GLY A 40 21.49 4.96 -10.43
C GLY A 40 19.97 4.99 -10.62
N TRP A 41 19.39 3.81 -10.82
CA TRP A 41 17.94 3.60 -10.95
C TRP A 41 17.31 3.10 -9.65
N ASP A 42 18.09 2.95 -8.57
CA ASP A 42 17.53 2.70 -7.25
C ASP A 42 16.79 3.93 -6.71
N ILE A 43 15.79 3.68 -5.88
CA ILE A 43 15.01 4.73 -5.22
C ILE A 43 15.67 5.06 -3.89
N ARG A 44 15.86 6.36 -3.68
CA ARG A 44 16.45 6.93 -2.47
C ARG A 44 15.42 7.88 -1.88
N LEU A 45 14.70 7.42 -0.85
CA LEU A 45 13.60 8.18 -0.24
C LEU A 45 14.05 9.57 0.26
N ASP A 46 15.32 9.73 0.62
CA ASP A 46 15.92 10.99 1.05
C ASP A 46 16.24 11.97 -0.09
N GLN A 47 16.24 11.51 -1.33
CA GLN A 47 16.57 12.29 -2.53
C GLN A 47 15.40 12.41 -3.52
N MET A 48 14.36 11.59 -3.33
CA MET A 48 13.14 11.58 -4.12
C MET A 48 12.40 12.91 -3.96
N THR A 49 11.99 13.50 -5.09
CA THR A 49 11.17 14.73 -5.11
C THR A 49 9.75 14.47 -5.57
N PHE A 50 9.44 13.25 -6.00
CA PHE A 50 8.10 12.80 -6.29
C PHE A 50 7.20 12.97 -5.05
N ASP A 51 6.05 13.61 -5.27
CA ASP A 51 5.06 13.91 -4.26
C ASP A 51 3.73 13.31 -4.73
N HIS A 52 3.28 12.28 -4.00
CA HIS A 52 2.12 11.47 -4.38
C HIS A 52 0.83 12.31 -4.42
N ASP A 53 0.65 13.23 -3.47
CA ASP A 53 -0.50 14.14 -3.43
C ASP A 53 -0.49 15.09 -4.63
N LYS A 54 0.64 15.75 -4.88
CA LYS A 54 0.73 16.68 -6.03
C LYS A 54 0.55 15.99 -7.39
N ALA A 55 1.03 14.75 -7.52
CA ALA A 55 0.99 14.02 -8.78
C ALA A 55 -0.36 13.34 -9.05
N THR A 56 -1.05 12.87 -8.00
CA THR A 56 -2.25 12.01 -8.14
C THR A 56 -3.48 12.54 -7.41
N GLY A 57 -3.33 13.50 -6.49
CA GLY A 57 -4.37 13.95 -5.57
C GLY A 57 -4.60 13.02 -4.38
N PHE A 58 -3.73 12.02 -4.18
CA PHE A 58 -3.79 11.08 -3.08
C PHE A 58 -2.60 11.29 -2.14
N GLU A 59 -2.82 11.92 -1.00
CA GLU A 59 -1.82 12.02 0.06
C GLU A 59 -1.65 10.67 0.76
N LEU A 60 -0.42 10.16 0.77
CA LEU A 60 -0.07 9.05 1.66
C LEU A 60 -0.03 9.58 3.08
N GLU A 61 -0.78 9.01 4.01
CA GLU A 61 -0.84 9.45 5.40
C GLU A 61 -0.26 8.43 6.38
N GLY A 62 0.12 8.89 7.57
CA GLY A 62 0.59 8.04 8.67
C GLY A 62 1.70 7.08 8.24
N GLN A 63 1.47 5.79 8.51
CA GLN A 63 2.44 4.73 8.22
C GLN A 63 2.56 4.41 6.72
N HIS A 64 1.54 4.74 5.90
CA HIS A 64 1.60 4.56 4.45
C HIS A 64 2.61 5.50 3.78
N LYS A 65 3.14 6.52 4.47
CA LYS A 65 4.27 7.34 3.97
C LYS A 65 5.57 6.54 3.82
N ASN A 66 5.70 5.39 4.49
CA ASN A 66 6.96 4.66 4.64
C ASN A 66 6.96 3.26 3.99
N ILE A 67 5.92 2.92 3.21
CA ILE A 67 5.84 1.65 2.49
C ILE A 67 6.48 1.76 1.11
N SER A 68 6.77 0.62 0.48
CA SER A 68 7.29 0.58 -0.89
C SER A 68 6.17 0.89 -1.88
N CYS A 69 6.51 1.46 -3.05
CA CYS A 69 5.52 1.72 -4.11
C CYS A 69 4.76 0.44 -4.51
N THR A 70 5.47 -0.70 -4.50
CA THR A 70 4.92 -2.00 -4.88
C THR A 70 4.01 -2.63 -3.83
N ASP A 71 3.91 -2.03 -2.64
CA ASP A 71 2.99 -2.52 -1.60
C ASP A 71 1.54 -2.13 -1.92
N CYS A 72 1.34 -1.14 -2.81
CA CYS A 72 0.02 -0.77 -3.36
C CYS A 72 -0.08 -0.98 -4.87
N HIS A 73 1.03 -0.83 -5.61
CA HIS A 73 1.06 -1.00 -7.06
C HIS A 73 1.62 -2.37 -7.44
N ASP A 74 0.78 -3.23 -8.01
CA ASP A 74 1.14 -4.61 -8.38
C ASP A 74 2.31 -4.70 -9.38
N ASP A 75 2.52 -3.64 -10.16
CA ASP A 75 3.63 -3.56 -11.10
C ASP A 75 4.19 -2.12 -11.23
N LEU A 76 5.31 -2.04 -11.95
CA LEU A 76 6.06 -0.79 -12.15
C LEU A 76 5.35 0.19 -13.10
N SER A 77 4.23 -0.19 -13.73
CA SER A 77 3.41 0.74 -14.52
C SER A 77 2.52 1.63 -13.63
N PHE A 78 2.45 1.34 -12.33
CA PHE A 78 1.74 2.12 -11.30
C PHE A 78 0.25 2.32 -11.59
N LYS A 79 -0.39 1.35 -12.25
CA LYS A 79 -1.83 1.39 -12.54
C LYS A 79 -2.62 0.59 -11.50
N GLY A 80 -3.86 1.02 -11.26
CA GLY A 80 -4.89 0.17 -10.66
C GLY A 80 -4.70 -0.21 -9.19
N ALA A 81 -4.03 0.62 -8.37
CA ALA A 81 -3.96 0.40 -6.94
C ALA A 81 -5.35 0.60 -6.29
N GLU A 82 -5.81 -0.40 -5.56
CA GLU A 82 -7.07 -0.34 -4.80
C GLU A 82 -6.86 0.38 -3.47
N MET A 83 -7.72 1.36 -3.17
CA MET A 83 -7.61 2.22 -1.99
C MET A 83 -8.33 1.68 -0.75
N ASP A 84 -9.13 0.63 -0.91
CA ASP A 84 -9.90 0.05 0.17
C ASP A 84 -8.98 -0.66 1.18
N CYS A 85 -9.21 -0.48 2.49
CA CYS A 85 -8.33 -1.04 3.53
C CYS A 85 -8.14 -2.57 3.39
N PHE A 86 -9.20 -3.27 2.95
CA PHE A 86 -9.21 -4.73 2.79
C PHE A 86 -8.50 -5.22 1.52
N SER A 87 -8.04 -4.33 0.63
CA SER A 87 -7.20 -4.72 -0.50
C SER A 87 -5.85 -5.27 -0.04
N CYS A 88 -5.34 -4.73 1.09
CA CYS A 88 -4.06 -5.14 1.68
C CYS A 88 -4.18 -5.70 3.10
N HIS A 89 -5.17 -5.27 3.89
CA HIS A 89 -5.28 -5.66 5.31
C HIS A 89 -6.37 -6.70 5.55
N GLU A 90 -5.99 -7.75 6.28
CA GLU A 90 -6.93 -8.78 6.72
C GLU A 90 -7.79 -8.28 7.90
N ASP A 91 -9.10 -8.49 7.81
CA ASP A 91 -10.02 -8.16 8.89
C ASP A 91 -9.97 -9.18 10.04
N VAL A 92 -9.25 -8.82 11.10
CA VAL A 92 -9.15 -9.61 12.34
C VAL A 92 -10.45 -9.67 13.14
N HIS A 93 -11.41 -8.80 12.83
CA HIS A 93 -12.71 -8.74 13.48
C HIS A 93 -13.75 -9.67 12.86
N GLN A 94 -13.41 -10.39 11.78
CA GLN A 94 -14.29 -11.38 11.15
C GLN A 94 -15.66 -10.81 10.77
N GLN A 95 -15.67 -9.60 10.21
CA GLN A 95 -16.84 -8.86 9.73
C GLN A 95 -17.85 -8.48 10.81
N THR A 96 -17.49 -8.64 12.09
CA THR A 96 -18.41 -8.35 13.20
C THR A 96 -18.63 -6.86 13.45
N VAL A 97 -17.75 -5.99 12.93
CA VAL A 97 -17.82 -4.53 13.13
C VAL A 97 -18.14 -3.74 11.86
N GLY A 98 -18.36 -4.43 10.73
CA GLY A 98 -18.51 -3.81 9.41
C GLY A 98 -17.18 -3.48 8.74
N ASN A 99 -17.24 -2.85 7.56
CA ASN A 99 -16.07 -2.60 6.69
C ASN A 99 -15.54 -1.15 6.77
N ASP A 100 -16.15 -0.31 7.60
CA ASP A 100 -15.69 1.06 7.82
C ASP A 100 -14.56 1.07 8.86
N CYS A 101 -13.35 0.75 8.42
CA CYS A 101 -12.16 0.66 9.27
C CYS A 101 -11.86 1.99 9.97
N ASN A 102 -12.12 3.11 9.28
CA ASN A 102 -11.84 4.47 9.73
C ASN A 102 -12.75 4.93 10.88
N ARG A 103 -13.76 4.14 11.24
CA ARG A 103 -14.58 4.38 12.44
C ARG A 103 -13.79 4.20 13.74
N CYS A 104 -12.73 3.39 13.72
CA CYS A 104 -11.95 3.08 14.93
C CYS A 104 -10.44 3.18 14.71
N HIS A 105 -9.98 2.89 13.50
CA HIS A 105 -8.56 2.87 13.14
C HIS A 105 -8.22 4.05 12.24
N ASP A 106 -6.94 4.43 12.17
CA ASP A 106 -6.47 5.42 11.21
C ASP A 106 -5.14 5.01 10.59
N SER A 107 -4.66 5.81 9.63
CA SER A 107 -3.40 5.54 8.92
C SER A 107 -2.16 5.57 9.82
N ASN A 108 -2.25 6.11 11.04
CA ASN A 108 -1.16 6.11 12.02
C ASN A 108 -1.15 4.84 12.87
N SER A 109 -2.32 4.28 13.19
CA SER A 109 -2.41 3.12 14.09
C SER A 109 -3.70 2.30 13.98
N TRP A 110 -3.54 0.99 14.20
CA TRP A 110 -4.64 0.04 14.50
C TRP A 110 -5.04 0.02 15.99
N LEU A 111 -4.44 0.87 16.83
CA LEU A 111 -4.76 0.95 18.24
C LEU A 111 -5.93 1.89 18.47
N VAL A 112 -6.91 1.42 19.24
CA VAL A 112 -8.10 2.17 19.63
C VAL A 112 -7.98 2.55 21.10
N PHE A 113 -8.11 3.85 21.41
CA PHE A 113 -7.88 4.37 22.76
C PHE A 113 -9.15 4.86 23.47
N ASP A 114 -10.24 5.01 22.74
CA ASP A 114 -11.55 5.54 23.16
C ASP A 114 -12.62 4.45 23.27
N ILE A 115 -12.20 3.24 23.67
CA ILE A 115 -13.10 2.09 23.88
C ILE A 115 -14.29 2.42 24.81
N PRO A 116 -14.14 3.15 25.93
CA PRO A 116 -15.28 3.54 26.76
C PRO A 116 -16.31 4.41 26.03
N GLU A 117 -15.85 5.36 25.22
CA GLU A 117 -16.70 6.25 24.43
C GLU A 117 -17.42 5.49 23.31
N LEU A 118 -16.74 4.55 22.65
CA LEU A 118 -17.38 3.67 21.66
C LEU A 118 -18.50 2.84 22.28
N HIS A 119 -18.31 2.32 23.49
CA HIS A 119 -19.36 1.62 24.22
C HIS A 119 -20.55 2.53 24.55
N GLU A 120 -20.29 3.77 24.96
CA GLU A 120 -21.33 4.76 25.25
C GLU A 120 -22.13 5.13 23.98
N GLN A 121 -21.45 5.41 22.86
CA GLN A 121 -22.07 5.75 21.58
C GLN A 121 -22.96 4.62 21.03
N ASN A 122 -22.63 3.36 21.35
CA ASN A 122 -23.39 2.18 20.95
C ASN A 122 -24.43 1.74 21.99
N GLY A 123 -24.70 2.54 23.02
CA GLY A 123 -25.79 2.30 23.98
C GLY A 123 -25.45 1.32 25.10
N PHE A 124 -24.17 0.99 25.31
CA PHE A 124 -23.69 0.14 26.40
C PHE A 124 -22.62 0.85 27.25
N PRO A 125 -22.93 2.00 27.89
CA PRO A 125 -21.93 2.79 28.59
C PRO A 125 -21.29 2.01 29.75
N LEU A 126 -19.96 1.88 29.72
CA LEU A 126 -19.20 1.25 30.80
C LEU A 126 -19.19 2.18 32.04
N GLN A 127 -19.82 1.75 33.13
CA GLN A 127 -19.98 2.54 34.36
C GLN A 127 -19.46 1.79 35.58
N GLY A 128 -18.90 2.55 36.54
CA GLY A 128 -18.33 2.02 37.76
C GLY A 128 -17.26 0.96 37.47
N THR A 129 -17.35 -0.19 38.13
CA THR A 129 -16.40 -1.30 37.98
C THR A 129 -16.30 -1.83 36.55
N HIS A 130 -17.35 -1.73 35.72
CA HIS A 130 -17.31 -2.19 34.33
C HIS A 130 -16.29 -1.45 33.45
N ARG A 131 -15.74 -0.32 33.92
CA ARG A 131 -14.64 0.38 33.23
C ARG A 131 -13.28 -0.29 33.39
N ILE A 132 -13.13 -1.20 34.35
CA ILE A 132 -11.84 -1.79 34.75
C ILE A 132 -11.85 -3.32 34.79
N ILE A 133 -12.96 -3.97 34.41
CA ILE A 133 -13.00 -5.43 34.26
C ILE A 133 -12.27 -5.84 32.97
N SER A 134 -11.94 -7.13 32.86
CA SER A 134 -11.35 -7.65 31.64
C SER A 134 -12.37 -7.62 30.51
N CYS A 135 -11.95 -7.24 29.29
CA CYS A 135 -12.82 -7.26 28.11
C CYS A 135 -13.46 -8.65 27.90
N ASN A 136 -12.70 -9.71 28.19
CA ASN A 136 -13.12 -11.10 28.01
C ASN A 136 -14.19 -11.55 29.01
N ASP A 137 -14.44 -10.78 30.08
CA ASP A 137 -15.51 -11.08 31.04
C ASP A 137 -16.89 -10.86 30.41
N CYS A 138 -16.98 -10.04 29.35
CA CYS A 138 -18.20 -9.84 28.55
C CYS A 138 -18.04 -10.36 27.12
N HIS A 139 -16.91 -10.11 26.45
CA HIS A 139 -16.61 -10.62 25.10
C HIS A 139 -16.08 -12.05 25.17
N THR A 140 -16.96 -12.98 25.53
CA THR A 140 -16.63 -14.39 25.80
C THR A 140 -16.41 -15.26 24.54
N GLY A 141 -16.40 -14.64 23.35
CA GLY A 141 -16.14 -15.33 22.09
C GLY A 141 -14.72 -15.91 22.01
N GLY A 142 -14.52 -16.90 21.14
CA GLY A 142 -13.20 -17.50 20.92
C GLY A 142 -12.16 -16.56 20.30
N ASN A 143 -12.61 -15.49 19.64
CA ASN A 143 -11.77 -14.39 19.16
C ASN A 143 -12.11 -13.12 19.96
N PRO A 144 -11.20 -12.59 20.80
CA PRO A 144 -11.45 -11.40 21.63
C PRO A 144 -11.59 -10.10 20.81
N LEU A 145 -11.29 -10.15 19.51
CA LEU A 145 -11.44 -9.05 18.56
C LEU A 145 -12.67 -9.21 17.65
N ALA A 146 -13.37 -10.35 17.72
CA ALA A 146 -14.65 -10.53 17.04
C ALA A 146 -15.78 -10.21 18.02
N PHE A 147 -16.40 -9.06 17.82
CA PHE A 147 -17.42 -8.53 18.73
C PHE A 147 -18.79 -9.11 18.36
N GLN A 148 -19.13 -10.24 18.97
CA GLN A 148 -20.49 -10.77 18.86
C GLN A 148 -21.44 -9.89 19.70
N PRO A 149 -22.65 -9.57 19.19
CA PRO A 149 -23.68 -8.94 20.00
C PRO A 149 -23.95 -9.79 21.26
N ILE A 150 -24.00 -9.12 22.41
CA ILE A 150 -24.34 -9.73 23.71
C ILE A 150 -25.86 -9.79 23.85
#